data_AF-A0A401S7D2-F1
#
_entry.id   AF-A0A401S7D2-F1
#
_cell.length_a   1.000
_cell.length_b   1.000
_cell.length_c   1.000
_cell.angle_alpha   90.00
_cell.angle_beta   90.00
_cell.angle_gamma   90.00
#
_symmetry.space_group_name_H-M   'P 1'
#
loop_
_entity.id
_entity.type
_entity.pdbx_description
1 polymer ?
#
loop_
_entity_poly.entity_id
_entity_poly.type
_entity_poly.pdbx_seq_one_letter_code
_entity_poly.pdbx_strand_id
1 'polypeptide(L)'
;MGTFTASGHAVGMGTFTASGHALGMGTFTASGHAVGMGTFTASGHAVGMGTFTASGHALGMGTFTASGHAVGMGTFTASGHAVGMGTFTASGHAVGMGTFTASGHAVGMGTFTASGRAMGMGAFTSTGFVLTLLLLLCLPVSCPALCYL
;
A
#
# COMPACT_ATOMS: atom_id res chain seq x y z
N MET A 1 -21.82 22.43 -4.85
CA MET A 1 -20.42 22.06 -4.50
C MET A 1 -19.51 22.88 -5.39
N GLY A 2 -18.73 23.80 -4.82
CA GLY A 2 -17.81 24.65 -5.57
C GLY A 2 -16.44 24.01 -5.76
N THR A 3 -15.71 24.49 -6.78
CA THR A 3 -14.29 24.21 -7.00
C THR A 3 -13.47 25.40 -6.52
N PHE A 4 -12.46 25.15 -5.67
CA PHE A 4 -11.66 26.21 -5.07
C PHE A 4 -10.17 25.99 -5.37
N THR A 5 -9.44 27.07 -5.66
CA THR A 5 -7.99 27.02 -5.92
C THR A 5 -7.26 27.91 -4.92
N ALA A 6 -6.23 27.37 -4.27
CA ALA A 6 -5.38 28.09 -3.33
C ALA A 6 -3.89 27.96 -3.70
N SER A 7 -3.15 29.06 -3.61
CA SER A 7 -1.69 29.11 -3.85
C SER A 7 -0.85 28.60 -2.66
N GLY A 8 -1.49 28.09 -1.60
CA GLY A 8 -0.80 27.58 -0.43
C GLY A 8 -1.62 26.52 0.28
N HIS A 9 -2.62 26.94 1.04
CA HIS A 9 -3.42 26.05 1.88
C HIS A 9 -4.90 26.13 1.53
N ALA A 10 -5.55 24.98 1.36
CA ALA A 10 -6.98 24.86 1.23
C ALA A 10 -7.52 24.04 2.41
N VAL A 11 -8.53 24.57 3.10
CA VAL A 11 -9.21 23.87 4.20
C VAL A 11 -10.72 23.94 3.99
N GLY A 12 -11.43 22.81 4.03
CA GLY A 12 -12.89 22.83 4.00
C GLY A 12 -13.56 21.57 3.46
N MET A 13 -14.80 21.75 3.00
CA MET A 13 -15.61 20.71 2.36
C MET A 13 -15.89 21.05 0.90
N GLY A 14 -15.65 20.12 -0.03
CA GLY A 14 -15.83 20.39 -1.46
C GLY A 14 -14.72 19.84 -2.35
N THR A 15 -14.52 20.51 -3.48
CA THR A 15 -13.46 20.18 -4.44
C THR A 15 -12.38 21.26 -4.39
N PHE A 16 -11.13 20.91 -4.12
CA PHE A 16 -10.04 21.88 -3.94
C PHE A 16 -8.78 21.50 -4.73
N THR A 17 -8.08 22.54 -5.18
CA THR A 17 -6.71 22.46 -5.72
C THR A 17 -5.80 23.38 -4.90
N ALA A 18 -4.73 22.85 -4.32
CA ALA A 18 -3.77 23.60 -3.53
C ALA A 18 -2.33 23.37 -4.00
N SER A 19 -1.51 24.40 -4.15
CA SER A 19 -0.07 24.22 -4.43
C SER A 19 0.76 23.83 -3.21
N GLY A 20 0.16 23.79 -2.02
CA GLY A 20 0.82 23.35 -0.79
C GLY A 20 0.04 22.22 -0.12
N HIS A 21 -0.92 22.58 0.72
CA HIS A 21 -1.64 21.64 1.58
C HIS A 21 -3.14 21.72 1.36
N ALA A 22 -3.78 20.56 1.38
CA ALA A 22 -5.22 20.38 1.33
C ALA A 22 -5.69 19.63 2.58
N LEU A 23 -6.64 20.20 3.31
CA LEU A 23 -7.20 19.63 4.54
C LEU A 23 -8.74 19.61 4.48
N GLY A 24 -9.37 18.47 4.78
CA GLY A 24 -10.82 18.42 5.02
C GLY A 24 -11.56 17.25 4.38
N MET A 25 -12.78 17.49 3.91
CA MET A 25 -13.65 16.44 3.36
C MET A 25 -14.07 16.69 1.91
N GLY A 26 -13.89 15.70 1.03
CA GLY A 26 -14.26 15.82 -0.38
C GLY A 26 -13.14 15.40 -1.33
N THR A 27 -12.95 16.15 -2.41
CA THR A 27 -12.00 15.82 -3.47
C THR A 27 -10.88 16.86 -3.52
N PHE A 28 -9.63 16.46 -3.34
CA PHE A 28 -8.51 17.40 -3.24
C PHE A 28 -7.35 17.03 -4.16
N THR A 29 -6.74 18.03 -4.77
CA THR A 29 -5.44 17.93 -5.44
C THR A 29 -4.44 18.85 -4.73
N ALA A 30 -3.31 18.32 -4.26
CA ALA A 30 -2.28 19.08 -3.57
C ALA A 30 -0.87 18.77 -4.13
N SER A 31 -0.04 19.78 -4.40
CA SER A 31 1.37 19.46 -4.74
C SER A 31 2.24 19.12 -3.52
N GLY A 32 1.81 19.47 -2.32
CA GLY A 32 2.48 19.06 -1.08
C GLY A 32 1.75 17.90 -0.41
N HIS A 33 0.79 18.23 0.45
CA HIS A 33 0.15 17.26 1.33
C HIS A 33 -1.37 17.34 1.25
N ALA A 34 -2.01 16.18 1.33
CA ALA A 34 -3.45 16.02 1.40
C ALA A 34 -3.81 15.29 2.69
N VAL A 35 -4.71 15.84 3.51
CA VAL A 35 -5.12 15.24 4.78
C VAL A 35 -6.63 15.31 4.95
N GLY A 36 -7.30 14.18 5.24
CA GLY A 36 -8.70 14.18 5.64
C GLY A 36 -9.51 12.97 5.15
N MET A 37 -10.77 13.20 4.77
CA MET A 37 -11.69 12.16 4.29
C MET A 37 -12.17 12.40 2.85
N GLY A 38 -12.13 11.36 2.02
CA GLY A 38 -12.59 11.44 0.63
C GLY A 38 -11.54 11.00 -0.39
N THR A 39 -11.43 11.73 -1.50
CA THR A 39 -10.56 11.39 -2.63
C THR A 39 -9.44 12.41 -2.76
N PHE A 40 -8.18 11.96 -2.72
CA PHE A 40 -7.05 12.87 -2.69
C PHE A 40 -5.97 12.47 -3.70
N THR A 41 -5.41 13.47 -4.36
CA THR A 41 -4.20 13.36 -5.17
C THR A 41 -3.14 14.29 -4.58
N ALA A 42 -1.99 13.75 -4.18
CA ALA A 42 -0.88 14.52 -3.64
C ALA A 42 0.46 14.17 -4.29
N SER A 43 1.30 15.14 -4.65
CA SER A 43 2.67 14.76 -5.06
C SER A 43 3.59 14.42 -3.87
N GLY A 44 3.33 14.97 -2.69
CA GLY A 44 4.06 14.59 -1.48
C GLY A 44 3.38 13.45 -0.74
N HIS A 45 2.50 13.80 0.19
CA HIS A 45 1.89 12.84 1.12
C HIS A 45 0.38 12.95 1.14
N ALA A 46 -0.27 11.81 1.36
CA ALA A 46 -1.70 11.68 1.48
C ALA A 46 -2.03 10.94 2.79
N VAL A 47 -2.84 11.53 3.66
CA VAL A 47 -3.15 10.97 4.99
C VAL A 47 -4.65 11.00 5.28
N GLY A 48 -5.25 9.88 5.67
CA GLY A 48 -6.60 9.86 6.22
C GLY A 48 -7.46 8.67 5.82
N MET A 49 -8.76 8.91 5.56
CA MET A 49 -9.70 7.86 5.14
C MET A 49 -10.28 8.07 3.75
N GLY A 50 -10.31 7.03 2.92
CA GLY A 50 -10.88 7.08 1.58
C GLY A 50 -9.92 6.60 0.48
N THR A 51 -9.88 7.32 -0.63
CA THR A 51 -9.09 6.95 -1.82
C THR A 51 -7.97 7.95 -2.04
N PHE A 52 -6.72 7.48 -2.08
CA PHE A 52 -5.56 8.34 -2.13
C PHE A 52 -4.60 7.93 -3.25
N THR A 53 -4.09 8.93 -3.97
CA THR A 53 -2.96 8.78 -4.90
C THR A 53 -1.86 9.72 -4.44
N ALA A 54 -0.68 9.16 -4.13
CA ALA A 54 0.48 9.92 -3.67
C ALA A 54 1.74 9.56 -4.47
N SER A 55 2.58 10.51 -4.91
CA SER A 55 3.91 10.12 -5.40
C SER A 55 4.89 9.79 -4.25
N GLY A 56 4.76 10.42 -3.09
CA GLY A 56 5.57 10.08 -1.92
C GLY A 56 4.93 8.97 -1.10
N HIS A 57 4.11 9.35 -0.11
CA HIS A 57 3.57 8.42 0.87
C HIS A 57 2.06 8.52 0.99
N ALA A 58 1.41 7.40 1.22
CA ALA A 58 -0.02 7.33 1.47
C ALA A 58 -0.27 6.57 2.78
N LEU A 59 -0.95 7.22 3.75
CA LEU A 59 -1.13 6.73 5.11
C LEU A 59 -2.61 6.73 5.49
N GLY A 60 -3.13 5.64 6.06
CA GLY A 60 -4.45 5.64 6.73
C GLY A 60 -5.34 4.44 6.39
N MET A 61 -6.64 4.67 6.21
CA MET A 61 -7.62 3.61 5.90
C MET A 61 -8.31 3.80 4.54
N GLY A 62 -8.44 2.72 3.77
CA GLY A 62 -9.12 2.73 2.46
C GLY A 62 -8.25 2.21 1.32
N THR A 63 -8.29 2.91 0.18
CA THR A 63 -7.61 2.50 -1.05
C THR A 63 -6.50 3.48 -1.39
N PHE A 64 -5.28 2.98 -1.57
CA PHE A 64 -4.11 3.82 -1.73
C PHE A 64 -3.26 3.38 -2.92
N THR A 65 -2.81 4.37 -3.70
CA THR A 65 -1.77 4.22 -4.71
C THR A 65 -0.62 5.13 -4.35
N ALA A 66 0.57 4.58 -4.10
CA ALA A 66 1.76 5.33 -3.74
C ALA A 66 2.95 4.96 -4.64
N SER A 67 3.73 5.91 -5.17
CA SER A 67 5.03 5.49 -5.76
C SER A 67 6.09 5.18 -4.69
N GLY A 68 6.08 5.88 -3.56
CA GLY A 68 6.98 5.57 -2.44
C GLY A 68 6.40 4.48 -1.53
N HIS A 69 5.68 4.90 -0.50
CA HIS A 69 5.23 4.01 0.58
C HIS A 69 3.73 4.12 0.83
N ALA A 70 3.13 3.00 1.17
CA ALA A 70 1.73 2.87 1.49
C ALA A 70 1.59 2.21 2.87
N VAL A 71 0.97 2.88 3.85
CA VAL A 71 0.86 2.35 5.22
C VAL A 71 -0.57 2.45 5.76
N GLY A 72 -1.11 1.37 6.29
CA GLY A 72 -2.34 1.39 7.09
C GLY A 72 -3.26 0.20 6.89
N MET A 73 -4.58 0.43 6.83
CA MET A 73 -5.57 -0.63 6.60
C MET A 73 -6.35 -0.48 5.28
N GLY A 74 -6.53 -1.57 4.55
CA GLY A 74 -7.31 -1.60 3.31
C GLY A 74 -6.53 -2.15 2.11
N THR A 75 -6.67 -1.49 0.96
CA THR A 75 -6.08 -1.93 -0.31
C THR A 75 -5.00 -0.97 -0.75
N PHE A 76 -3.79 -1.49 -0.98
CA PHE A 76 -2.62 -0.67 -1.25
C PHE A 76 -1.89 -1.14 -2.51
N THR A 77 -1.53 -0.19 -3.36
CA THR A 77 -0.58 -0.38 -4.46
C THR A 77 0.61 0.55 -4.22
N ALA A 78 1.80 0.00 -4.07
CA ALA A 78 3.03 0.76 -3.84
C ALA A 78 4.14 0.34 -4.79
N SER A 79 4.87 1.27 -5.42
CA SER A 79 6.11 0.84 -6.09
C SER A 79 7.26 0.57 -5.11
N GLY A 80 7.34 1.29 -4.00
CA GLY A 80 8.32 1.02 -2.96
C GLY A 80 7.83 -0.04 -1.96
N HIS A 81 7.18 0.41 -0.89
CA HIS A 81 6.82 -0.46 0.24
C HIS A 81 5.35 -0.33 0.59
N ALA A 82 4.74 -1.44 0.99
CA ALA A 82 3.38 -1.47 1.50
C ALA A 82 3.36 -2.14 2.89
N VAL A 83 2.81 -1.47 3.90
CA VAL A 83 2.84 -1.92 5.30
C VAL A 83 1.46 -1.84 5.94
N GLY A 84 0.98 -2.91 6.57
CA GLY A 84 -0.20 -2.85 7.45
C GLY A 84 -1.15 -4.04 7.34
N MET A 85 -2.46 -3.80 7.35
CA MET A 85 -3.47 -4.86 7.23
C MET A 85 -4.36 -4.74 5.98
N GLY A 86 -4.58 -5.84 5.27
CA GLY A 86 -5.46 -5.90 4.11
C GLY A 86 -4.80 -6.49 2.86
N THR A 87 -5.02 -5.86 1.71
CA THR A 87 -4.54 -6.34 0.41
C THR A 87 -3.46 -5.42 -0.13
N PHE A 88 -2.31 -5.98 -0.48
CA PHE A 88 -1.12 -5.21 -0.85
C PHE A 88 -0.53 -5.70 -2.16
N THR A 89 -0.24 -4.75 -3.05
CA THR A 89 0.58 -4.95 -4.24
C THR A 89 1.80 -4.04 -4.14
N ALA A 90 2.99 -4.62 -4.02
CA ALA A 90 4.23 -3.85 -3.89
C ALA A 90 5.29 -4.29 -4.90
N SER A 91 5.96 -3.39 -5.62
CA SER A 91 7.15 -3.84 -6.38
C SER A 91 8.38 -4.08 -5.49
N GLY A 92 8.54 -3.31 -4.42
CA GLY A 92 9.62 -3.54 -3.45
C GLY A 92 9.23 -4.55 -2.38
N HIS A 93 8.67 -4.07 -1.27
CA HIS A 93 8.41 -4.90 -0.08
C HIS A 93 6.97 -4.77 0.40
N ALA A 94 6.40 -5.87 0.88
CA ALA A 94 5.11 -5.88 1.52
C ALA A 94 5.20 -6.50 2.92
N VAL A 95 4.68 -5.81 3.95
CA VAL A 95 4.80 -6.22 5.36
C VAL A 95 3.46 -6.12 6.08
N GLY A 96 3.03 -7.17 6.77
CA GLY A 96 1.91 -7.07 7.74
C GLY A 96 0.96 -8.27 7.76
N MET A 97 -0.35 -8.03 7.79
CA MET A 97 -1.35 -9.11 7.77
C MET A 97 -2.34 -9.00 6.59
N GLY A 98 -2.62 -10.12 5.93
CA GLY A 98 -3.60 -10.21 4.85
C GLY A 98 -3.05 -10.83 3.57
N THR A 99 -3.37 -10.24 2.42
CA THR A 99 -2.99 -10.75 1.10
C THR A 99 -1.94 -9.87 0.46
N PHE A 100 -0.84 -10.46 0.03
CA PHE A 100 0.33 -9.73 -0.47
C PHE A 100 0.74 -10.24 -1.84
N THR A 101 1.00 -9.31 -2.74
CA THR A 101 1.71 -9.54 -4.01
C THR A 101 2.95 -8.65 -4.01
N ALA A 102 4.15 -9.23 -3.96
CA ALA A 102 5.40 -8.48 -3.90
C ALA A 102 6.44 -8.97 -4.91
N SER A 103 7.03 -8.10 -5.74
CA SER A 103 8.13 -8.58 -6.58
C SER A 103 9.44 -8.79 -5.80
N GLY A 104 9.71 -7.97 -4.78
CA GLY A 104 10.88 -8.11 -3.92
C GLY A 104 10.65 -9.05 -2.74
N HIS A 105 10.18 -8.52 -1.61
CA HIS A 105 10.02 -9.29 -0.38
C HIS A 105 8.62 -9.18 0.20
N ALA A 106 8.13 -10.27 0.79
CA ALA A 106 6.89 -10.27 1.55
C ALA A 106 7.12 -10.85 2.96
N VAL A 107 6.68 -10.14 4.01
CA VAL A 107 6.85 -10.56 5.41
C VAL A 107 5.55 -10.42 6.18
N GLY A 108 5.05 -11.46 6.84
CA GLY A 108 3.84 -11.30 7.64
C GLY A 108 3.03 -12.54 7.98
N MET A 109 1.72 -12.33 8.18
CA MET A 109 0.73 -13.41 8.29
C MET A 109 -0.34 -13.32 7.20
N GLY A 110 -0.64 -14.43 6.53
CA GLY A 110 -1.71 -14.52 5.54
C GLY A 110 -1.32 -15.19 4.23
N THR A 111 -1.73 -14.61 3.11
CA THR A 111 -1.54 -15.17 1.76
C THR A 111 -0.51 -14.34 1.00
N PHE A 112 0.53 -14.99 0.46
CA PHE A 112 1.66 -14.31 -0.17
C PHE A 112 1.91 -14.83 -1.57
N THR A 113 2.04 -13.91 -2.52
CA THR A 113 2.62 -14.13 -3.83
C THR A 113 3.89 -13.29 -3.93
N ALA A 114 5.06 -13.92 -4.03
CA ALA A 114 6.31 -13.18 -4.15
C ALA A 114 7.27 -13.74 -5.20
N SER A 115 7.91 -12.88 -6.00
CA SER A 115 8.97 -13.37 -6.91
C SER A 115 10.33 -13.48 -6.23
N GLY A 116 10.59 -12.69 -5.20
CA GLY A 116 11.83 -12.73 -4.42
C GLY A 116 11.71 -13.58 -3.16
N ARG A 117 11.67 -12.98 -1.96
CA ARG A 117 11.64 -13.72 -0.69
C ARG A 117 10.32 -13.59 0.04
N ALA A 118 9.83 -14.67 0.63
CA ALA A 118 8.68 -14.65 1.50
C ALA A 118 9.01 -15.23 2.89
N MET A 119 8.62 -14.53 3.96
CA MET A 119 8.84 -14.98 5.34
C MET A 119 7.57 -14.79 6.17
N GLY A 120 7.09 -15.83 6.87
CA GLY A 120 5.91 -15.66 7.72
C GLY A 120 5.12 -16.92 8.04
N MET A 121 3.87 -16.71 8.45
CA MET A 121 2.86 -17.76 8.63
C MET A 121 1.74 -17.62 7.61
N GLY A 122 1.34 -18.73 6.98
CA GLY A 122 0.20 -18.79 6.08
C GLY A 122 0.53 -19.48 4.76
N ALA A 123 -0.15 -19.09 3.68
CA ALA A 123 -0.01 -19.71 2.37
C ALA A 123 0.91 -18.90 1.46
N PHE A 124 1.84 -19.58 0.78
CA PHE A 124 2.88 -18.94 -0.03
C PHE A 124 2.89 -19.52 -1.45
N THR A 125 2.92 -18.62 -2.43
CA THR A 125 3.26 -18.91 -3.82
C THR A 125 4.48 -18.06 -4.16
N SER A 126 5.64 -18.67 -4.39
CA SER A 126 6.84 -17.91 -4.70
C SER A 126 7.72 -18.59 -5.73
N THR A 127 8.31 -17.81 -6.63
CA THR A 127 9.37 -18.28 -7.53
C THR A 127 10.77 -18.19 -6.91
N GLY A 128 10.88 -17.59 -5.72
CA GLY A 128 12.14 -17.43 -5.00
C GLY A 128 12.16 -18.20 -3.69
N PHE A 129 12.75 -17.62 -2.65
CA PHE A 129 13.00 -18.30 -1.37
C PHE A 129 11.84 -18.09 -0.38
N VAL A 130 11.34 -19.19 0.19
CA VAL A 130 10.27 -19.17 1.20
C VAL A 130 10.79 -19.71 2.53
N LEU A 131 10.64 -18.92 3.60
CA LEU A 131 10.87 -19.36 4.98
C LEU A 131 9.53 -19.33 5.74
N THR A 132 8.91 -20.49 5.89
CA THR A 132 7.64 -20.65 6.60
C THR A 132 7.89 -21.20 7.99
N LEU A 133 7.29 -20.59 9.03
CA LEU A 133 7.41 -21.08 10.42
C LEU A 133 6.39 -22.21 10.77
N LEU A 134 6.02 -23.03 9.76
CA LEU A 134 5.17 -24.25 9.74
C LEU A 134 3.65 -24.12 9.39
N LEU A 135 3.27 -24.61 8.19
CA LEU A 135 2.29 -25.69 7.94
C LEU A 135 2.39 -26.17 6.47
N LEU A 136 2.55 -27.48 6.28
CA LEU A 136 2.60 -28.21 5.00
C LEU A 136 1.40 -27.91 4.08
N LEU A 137 1.63 -27.26 2.93
CA LEU A 137 0.79 -27.38 1.72
C LEU A 137 1.67 -27.15 0.49
N CYS A 138 2.50 -28.15 0.20
CA CYS A 138 3.20 -28.29 -1.05
C CYS A 138 2.17 -28.58 -2.16
N LEU A 139 1.84 -27.58 -2.99
CA LEU A 139 1.22 -27.79 -4.30
C LEU A 139 2.31 -27.68 -5.38
N PRO A 140 2.35 -28.59 -6.37
CA PRO A 140 3.54 -28.84 -7.16
C PRO A 140 3.61 -27.84 -8.32
N VAL A 141 4.53 -26.88 -8.23
CA VAL A 141 5.09 -26.26 -9.44
C VAL A 141 6.54 -25.87 -9.15
N SER A 142 7.44 -26.76 -9.56
CA SER A 142 8.88 -26.51 -9.71
C SER A 142 9.71 -26.50 -8.42
N CYS A 143 9.73 -27.62 -7.70
CA CYS A 143 10.75 -27.89 -6.67
C CYS A 143 11.87 -28.75 -7.26
N PRO A 144 13.10 -28.23 -7.44
CA PRO A 144 14.30 -28.99 -7.23
C PRO A 144 14.96 -28.50 -5.94
N ALA A 145 15.06 -29.40 -4.97
CA ALA A 145 15.76 -29.27 -3.69
C ALA A 145 14.92 -28.76 -2.50
N LEU A 146 15.05 -29.50 -1.40
CA LEU A 146 14.52 -29.29 -0.06
C LEU A 146 13.11 -29.81 0.23
N CYS A 147 12.87 -31.06 -0.19
CA CYS A 147 12.45 -32.06 0.78
C CYS A 147 13.74 -32.52 1.50
N TYR A 148 14.04 -32.05 2.71
CA TYR A 148 14.83 -32.71 3.76
C TYR A 148 15.19 -31.69 4.85
N LEU A 149 14.79 -32.03 6.09
CA LEU A 149 14.99 -31.37 7.39
C LEU A 149 14.07 -30.18 7.70
#